data_AF-A0A1V5CF81-F1
#
_entry.id   AF-A0A1V5CF81-F1
#
_cell.length_a   1.000
_cell.length_b   1.000
_cell.length_c   1.000
_cell.angle_alpha   90.00
_cell.angle_beta   90.00
_cell.angle_gamma   90.00
#
_symmetry.space_group_name_H-M   'P 1'
#
loop_
_entity.id
_entity.type
_entity.pdbx_description
1 polymer ?
#
loop_
_entity_poly.entity_id
_entity_poly.type
_entity_poly.pdbx_seq_one_letter_code
_entity_poly.pdbx_strand_id
1 'polypeptide(L)' 'MNEAKSLRRKLNLTVYRENEKSIQFYRKCGFTPVKERADEHTGHIEILMEYSS' A
#
# COMPACT_ATOMS: atom_id res chain seq x y z
N MET A 1 18.01 5.84 -9.82
CA MET A 1 16.56 5.66 -9.52
C MET A 1 15.83 4.71 -10.47
N ASN A 2 16.54 3.94 -11.29
CA ASN A 2 15.97 2.99 -12.26
C ASN A 2 16.30 1.52 -11.93
N GLU A 3 16.71 1.21 -10.69
CA GLU A 3 17.16 -0.15 -10.33
C GLU A 3 16.18 -0.89 -9.43
N ALA A 4 15.36 -0.18 -8.65
CA ALA A 4 14.38 -0.81 -7.75
C ALA A 4 13.15 -1.40 -8.47
N LYS A 5 12.90 -0.99 -9.74
CA LYS A 5 11.73 -1.44 -10.52
C LYS A 5 11.92 -2.78 -11.23
N SER A 6 13.16 -3.27 -11.42
CA SER A 6 13.42 -4.51 -12.19
C SER A 6 13.53 -5.78 -11.35
N LEU A 7 13.64 -5.70 -10.02
CA LEU A 7 13.96 -6.86 -9.18
C LEU A 7 12.78 -7.42 -8.37
N ARG A 8 11.66 -6.70 -8.30
CA ARG A 8 10.51 -7.12 -7.48
C ARG A 8 9.26 -7.14 -8.34
N ARG A 9 8.88 -8.34 -8.82
CA ARG A 9 7.55 -8.63 -9.39
C ARG A 9 6.39 -8.25 -8.44
N LYS A 10 6.70 -7.96 -7.18
CA LYS A 10 5.74 -7.59 -6.14
C LYS A 10 6.21 -6.36 -5.36
N LEU A 11 5.38 -5.33 -5.32
CA LEU A 11 5.54 -4.15 -4.49
C LEU A 11 4.50 -4.20 -3.37
N ASN A 12 4.95 -4.09 -2.13
CA ASN A 12 4.08 -3.94 -0.98
C ASN A 12 4.30 -2.56 -0.35
N LEU A 13 3.21 -1.93 0.07
CA LEU A 13 3.21 -0.65 0.76
C LEU A 13 2.08 -0.60 1.77
N THR A 14 2.22 0.20 2.82
CA THR A 14 1.16 0.49 3.80
C THR A 14 0.65 1.90 3.61
N VAL A 15 -0.67 2.07 3.63
CA VAL A 15 -1.34 3.38 3.59
C VAL A 15 -2.30 3.50 4.75
N TYR A 16 -2.27 4.63 5.45
CA TYR A 16 -3.29 4.90 6.47
C TYR A 16 -4.68 4.96 5.84
N ARG A 17 -5.66 4.34 6.49
CA ARG A 17 -7.07 4.31 6.09
C ARG A 17 -7.67 5.70 5.99
N GLU A 18 -7.20 6.62 6.82
CA GLU A 18 -7.59 8.03 6.81
C GLU A 18 -7.14 8.76 5.53
N ASN A 19 -6.09 8.27 4.86
CA ASN A 19 -5.63 8.82 3.59
C ASN A 19 -6.39 8.21 2.40
N GLU A 20 -7.69 8.49 2.33
CA GLU A 20 -8.58 8.03 1.25
C GLU A 20 -8.06 8.39 -0.16
N LYS A 21 -7.44 9.57 -0.30
CA LYS A 21 -6.81 10.00 -1.56
C LYS A 21 -5.70 9.05 -2.01
N SER A 22 -4.84 8.65 -1.08
CA SER A 22 -3.76 7.69 -1.35
C SER A 22 -4.32 6.32 -1.70
N ILE A 23 -5.31 5.83 -0.95
CA ILE A 23 -5.97 4.54 -1.20
C ILE A 23 -6.56 4.48 -2.60
N GLN A 24 -7.27 5.53 -3.03
CA GLN A 24 -7.82 5.60 -4.37
C GLN A 24 -6.73 5.69 -5.45
N PHE A 25 -5.66 6.44 -5.19
CA PHE A 25 -4.52 6.54 -6.11
C PHE A 25 -3.86 5.17 -6.33
N TYR A 26 -3.54 4.44 -5.26
CA TYR A 26 -2.91 3.12 -5.35
C TYR A 26 -3.85 2.08 -5.97
N ARG A 27 -5.16 2.09 -5.63
CA ARG A 27 -6.15 1.26 -6.32
C ARG A 27 -6.17 1.50 -7.82
N LYS A 28 -6.11 2.76 -8.27
CA LYS A 28 -6.04 3.11 -9.71
C LYS A 28 -4.74 2.67 -10.36
N CYS A 29 -3.62 2.67 -9.63
CA CYS A 29 -2.37 2.07 -10.09
C CYS A 29 -2.39 0.54 -10.19
N GLY A 30 -3.45 -0.13 -9.72
CA GLY A 30 -3.56 -1.59 -9.73
C GLY A 30 -3.09 -2.26 -8.43
N PHE A 31 -2.83 -1.49 -7.36
CA PHE A 31 -2.57 -2.06 -6.05
C PHE A 31 -3.87 -2.59 -5.44
N THR A 32 -3.77 -3.70 -4.75
CA THR A 32 -4.88 -4.36 -4.07
C THR A 32 -4.65 -4.37 -2.56
N PRO A 33 -5.65 -4.02 -1.73
CA PRO A 33 -5.51 -4.13 -0.29
C PRO A 33 -5.47 -5.62 0.11
N VAL A 34 -4.42 -6.01 0.83
CA VAL A 34 -4.18 -7.39 1.28
C VAL A 34 -4.47 -7.55 2.76
N LYS A 35 -4.16 -6.53 3.57
CA LYS A 35 -4.36 -6.59 5.02
C LYS A 35 -4.61 -5.21 5.62
N GLU A 36 -5.46 -5.14 6.62
CA GLU A 36 -5.59 -3.96 7.48
C GLU A 36 -4.96 -4.27 8.84
N ARG A 37 -4.24 -3.32 9.42
CA ARG A 37 -3.66 -3.39 10.76
C ARG A 37 -3.97 -2.10 11.49
N ALA A 38 -4.34 -2.19 12.76
CA ALA A 38 -4.35 -1.02 13.62
C ALA A 38 -2.91 -0.78 14.09
N ASP A 39 -2.42 0.44 13.93
CA ASP A 39 -1.18 0.87 14.54
C ASP A 39 -1.40 1.00 16.05
N GLU A 40 -0.67 0.23 16.84
CA GLU A 40 -0.86 0.19 18.30
C GLU A 40 -0.41 1.48 19.01
N HIS A 41 0.39 2.32 18.35
CA HIS A 41 0.90 3.57 18.92
C HIS A 41 -0.05 4.76 18.71
N THR A 42 -0.75 4.81 17.58
CA THR A 42 -1.64 5.93 17.21
C THR A 42 -3.12 5.51 17.19
N GLY A 43 -3.42 4.22 17.15
CA GLY A 43 -4.78 3.68 16.97
C GLY A 43 -5.28 3.80 15.53
N HIS A 44 -4.46 4.30 14.60
CA HIS A 44 -4.86 4.52 13.22
C HIS A 44 -4.77 3.22 12.41
N ILE A 45 -5.74 3.00 11.53
CA ILE A 45 -5.75 1.79 10.69
C ILE A 45 -4.82 2.01 9.49
N GLU A 46 -3.84 1.13 9.30
CA GLU A 46 -3.00 1.02 8.12
C GLU A 46 -3.47 -0.14 7.23
N ILE A 47 -3.51 0.10 5.93
CA ILE A 47 -3.87 -0.87 4.91
C ILE A 47 -2.61 -1.25 4.15
N LEU A 48 -2.16 -2.48 4.31
CA LEU A 48 -1.16 -3.12 3.46
C LEU A 48 -1.76 -3.38 2.08
N MET A 49 -1.21 -2.71 1.08
CA MET A 49 -1.53 -2.91 -0.32
C MET A 49 -0.38 -3.60 -1.05
N GLU A 50 -0.74 -4.53 -1.93
CA GLU A 50 0.20 -5.24 -2.80
C GLU A 50 -0.12 -4.97 -4.27
N TYR A 51 0.92 -4.71 -5.05
CA TYR A 51 0.90 -4.69 -6.49
C TYR A 51 1.68 -5.88 -7.01
N SER A 52 1.02 -6.70 -7.82
CA SER A 52 1.61 -7.80 -8.57
C SER A 52 1.45 -7.48 -10.05
N SER A 53 2.56 -7.33 -10.78
CA SER A 53 2.57 -7.13 -12.25
C SER A 53 2.84 -8.42 -13.01
#